data_AF-A0A7C4J7X8-F1
#
_entry.id   AF-A0A7C4J7X8-F1
#
_cell.length_a   1.000
_cell.length_b   1.000
_cell.length_c   1.000
_cell.angle_alpha   90.00
_cell.angle_beta   90.00
_cell.angle_gamma   90.00
#
_symmetry.space_group_name_H-M   'P 1'
#
loop_
_entity.id
_entity.type
_entity.pdbx_description
1 polymer ?
#
loop_
_entity_poly.entity_id
_entity_poly.type
_entity_poly.pdbx_seq_one_letter_code
_entity_poly.pdbx_strand_id
1 'polypeptide(L)'
;HRGWAALRLGEVWEFRELLYFLVWREIKGRYRQMALGPLWIVLKPFITMVSDLIVVHALWCDPSTDAFLVPTEISRLRALHNRIPEHKIKVVGLPIRLTFDLPPEPKPVARARLGLPDRRTILLMGGGQGLGGIYEIAEAIGRSGLDAQLVVIAGRNKKLKEQLDAARWPMPVTAYGFIKEVHQVMDAADVLITKAGPTTICEAFTRSLPMIISGYIPSQEEDNAQYVIDNGAGVLAQRPDLIVDTLRQWLGDSALLDQLARNSGCLARPRAAITAAEEIYRVATSRPTVYRAPQREPLLARIDRFLGN
;
A
#
# COMPACT_ATOMS: atom_id res chain seq x y z
N HIS A 1 4.08 -37.10 -33.61
CA HIS A 1 3.84 -38.30 -32.76
C HIS A 1 5.14 -38.84 -32.20
N ARG A 2 5.54 -38.48 -30.97
CA ARG A 2 6.38 -39.30 -30.07
C ARG A 2 6.15 -38.81 -28.63
N GLY A 3 4.98 -39.17 -28.11
CA GLY A 3 4.65 -38.99 -26.69
C GLY A 3 5.02 -40.25 -25.90
N TRP A 4 5.45 -40.04 -24.66
CA TRP A 4 5.42 -41.00 -23.53
C TRP A 4 6.18 -42.34 -23.64
N ALA A 5 6.67 -42.75 -24.81
CA ALA A 5 7.31 -44.05 -25.02
C ALA A 5 8.82 -44.11 -24.66
N ALA A 6 9.32 -43.21 -23.82
CA ALA A 6 10.71 -43.22 -23.33
C ALA A 6 10.84 -43.45 -21.82
N LEU A 7 9.75 -43.80 -21.13
CA LEU A 7 9.84 -44.23 -19.75
C LEU A 7 10.25 -45.71 -19.73
N ARG A 8 11.53 -45.97 -19.44
CA ARG A 8 12.05 -47.31 -19.19
C ARG A 8 11.42 -47.85 -17.90
N LEU A 9 10.29 -48.54 -18.05
CA LEU A 9 9.53 -49.14 -16.94
C LEU A 9 10.37 -50.09 -16.07
N GLY A 10 11.45 -50.65 -16.61
CA GLY A 10 12.44 -51.44 -15.86
C GLY A 10 13.21 -50.63 -14.81
N GLU A 11 13.62 -49.41 -15.13
CA GLU A 11 14.34 -48.52 -14.19
C GLU A 11 13.41 -48.07 -13.05
N VAL A 12 12.12 -47.83 -13.35
CA VAL A 12 11.11 -47.49 -12.33
C VAL A 12 10.90 -48.64 -11.33
N TRP A 13 11.01 -49.89 -11.78
CA TRP A 13 10.90 -51.08 -10.93
C TRP A 13 12.16 -51.32 -10.10
N GLU A 14 13.34 -51.07 -10.69
CA GLU A 14 14.65 -51.19 -10.00
C GLU A 14 14.77 -50.19 -8.85
N PHE A 15 14.25 -48.95 -9.02
CA PHE A 15 14.24 -47.92 -7.99
C PHE A 15 12.93 -47.84 -7.18
N ARG A 16 12.10 -48.89 -7.17
CA ARG A 16 10.78 -48.88 -6.50
C ARG A 16 10.82 -48.52 -5.02
N GLU A 17 11.87 -48.90 -4.29
CA GLU A 17 12.07 -48.55 -2.88
C GLU A 17 12.35 -47.05 -2.71
N LEU A 18 13.20 -46.48 -3.58
CA LEU A 18 13.52 -45.05 -3.60
C LEU A 18 12.31 -44.22 -4.06
N LEU A 19 11.60 -44.71 -5.09
CA LEU A 19 10.36 -44.12 -5.59
C LEU A 19 9.27 -44.18 -4.52
N TYR A 20 9.14 -45.31 -3.81
CA TYR A 20 8.25 -45.46 -2.67
C TYR A 20 8.63 -44.47 -1.57
N PHE A 21 9.90 -44.33 -1.21
CA PHE A 21 10.33 -43.34 -0.20
C PHE A 21 10.07 -41.89 -0.63
N LEU A 22 10.33 -41.53 -1.89
CA LEU A 22 10.13 -40.19 -2.41
C LEU A 22 8.64 -39.84 -2.53
N VAL A 23 7.84 -40.76 -3.07
CA VAL A 23 6.39 -40.65 -3.18
C VAL A 23 5.75 -40.67 -1.79
N TRP A 24 6.19 -41.54 -0.88
CA TRP A 24 5.69 -41.61 0.50
C TRP A 24 6.10 -40.40 1.34
N ARG A 25 7.28 -39.81 1.09
CA ARG A 25 7.70 -38.54 1.71
C ARG A 25 6.87 -37.38 1.18
N GLU A 26 6.60 -37.31 -0.12
CA GLU A 26 5.70 -36.30 -0.69
C GLU A 26 4.25 -36.48 -0.26
N ILE A 27 3.78 -37.72 -0.18
CA ILE A 27 2.43 -38.07 0.29
C ILE A 27 2.33 -37.76 1.78
N LYS A 28 3.27 -38.15 2.65
CA LYS A 28 3.24 -37.72 4.06
C LYS A 28 3.38 -36.19 4.20
N GLY A 29 4.12 -35.51 3.34
CA GLY A 29 4.23 -34.05 3.33
C GLY A 29 2.92 -33.35 2.96
N ARG A 30 2.26 -33.79 1.88
CA ARG A 30 0.97 -33.24 1.39
C ARG A 30 -0.24 -33.74 2.20
N TYR A 31 -0.23 -34.98 2.67
CA TYR A 31 -1.35 -35.66 3.34
C TYR A 31 -1.24 -35.69 4.87
N ARG A 32 -0.14 -35.25 5.51
CA ARG A 32 -0.18 -34.86 6.94
C ARG A 32 -1.24 -33.79 7.21
N GLN A 33 -1.55 -32.97 6.20
CA GLN A 33 -2.61 -31.96 6.23
C GLN A 33 -4.02 -32.55 6.05
N MET A 34 -4.14 -33.78 5.51
CA MET A 34 -5.43 -34.45 5.27
C MET A 34 -5.88 -35.35 6.43
N ALA A 35 -4.98 -35.80 7.31
CA ALA A 35 -5.34 -36.67 8.43
C ALA A 35 -6.30 -36.03 9.46
N LEU A 36 -6.46 -34.70 9.45
CA LEU A 36 -7.37 -33.96 10.33
C LEU A 36 -8.64 -33.44 9.62
N GLY A 37 -8.79 -33.63 8.30
CA GLY A 37 -9.95 -33.10 7.56
C GLY A 37 -10.15 -31.58 7.73
N PRO A 38 -11.37 -31.04 7.50
CA PRO A 38 -11.69 -29.60 7.68
C PRO A 38 -11.31 -29.01 9.05
N LEU A 39 -11.09 -29.86 10.06
CA LEU A 39 -10.63 -29.49 11.40
C LEU A 39 -9.24 -28.81 11.38
N TRP A 40 -8.40 -29.06 10.37
CA TRP A 40 -7.09 -28.40 10.26
C TRP A 40 -7.22 -26.89 9.98
N ILE A 41 -8.28 -26.46 9.28
CA ILE A 41 -8.60 -25.04 9.02
C ILE A 41 -8.96 -24.35 10.34
N VAL A 42 -9.57 -25.10 11.26
CA VAL A 42 -10.02 -24.65 12.59
C VAL A 42 -8.85 -24.54 13.58
N LEU A 43 -7.72 -25.19 13.33
CA LEU A 43 -6.55 -25.25 14.22
C LEU A 43 -5.45 -24.24 13.87
N LYS A 44 -5.54 -23.54 12.73
CA LYS A 44 -4.53 -22.54 12.33
C LYS A 44 -4.93 -21.14 12.78
N PRO A 45 -3.97 -20.31 13.20
CA PRO A 45 -4.26 -18.94 13.59
C PRO A 45 -4.85 -18.17 12.41
N PHE A 46 -5.98 -17.49 12.67
CA PHE A 46 -6.65 -16.63 11.71
C PHE A 46 -6.36 -15.18 12.06
N ILE A 47 -5.74 -14.44 11.15
CA ILE A 47 -5.32 -13.05 11.40
C ILE A 47 -5.88 -12.18 10.29
N THR A 48 -6.44 -11.05 10.67
CA THR A 48 -6.96 -10.06 9.72
C THR A 48 -6.03 -8.87 9.67
N MET A 49 -5.57 -8.48 8.48
CA MET A 49 -4.80 -7.27 8.23
C MET A 49 -5.64 -6.32 7.39
N VAL A 50 -6.00 -5.18 7.96
CA VAL A 50 -6.76 -4.15 7.23
C VAL A 50 -5.83 -3.43 6.25
N SER A 51 -6.19 -3.45 4.96
CA SER A 51 -5.40 -2.80 3.89
C SER A 51 -5.82 -1.34 3.63
N ASP A 52 -6.91 -0.89 4.24
CA ASP A 52 -7.37 0.49 4.20
C ASP A 52 -6.71 1.29 5.33
N LEU A 53 -6.20 2.49 5.03
CA LEU A 53 -5.44 3.28 6.00
C LEU A 53 -6.29 3.76 7.18
N ILE A 54 -7.52 4.22 6.89
CA ILE A 54 -8.43 4.80 7.87
C ILE A 54 -9.74 4.02 7.97
N VAL A 55 -10.31 3.62 6.84
CA VAL A 55 -11.63 3.00 6.83
C VAL A 55 -11.59 1.56 7.31
N VAL A 56 -12.40 1.24 8.32
CA VAL A 56 -12.63 -0.15 8.75
C VAL A 56 -14.12 -0.41 8.65
N HIS A 57 -14.56 -0.93 7.51
CA HIS A 57 -15.94 -1.38 7.34
C HIS A 57 -16.22 -2.62 8.17
N ALA A 58 -17.48 -2.84 8.54
CA ALA A 58 -17.90 -4.05 9.26
C ALA A 58 -17.54 -5.36 8.52
N LEU A 59 -17.38 -5.31 7.19
CA LEU A 59 -16.93 -6.45 6.37
C LEU A 59 -15.49 -6.88 6.67
N TRP A 60 -14.63 -5.98 7.17
CA TRP A 60 -13.32 -6.35 7.67
C TRP A 60 -13.41 -7.10 9.01
N CYS A 61 -14.42 -6.80 9.82
CA CYS A 61 -14.45 -7.17 11.22
C CYS A 61 -15.07 -8.56 11.45
N ASP A 62 -14.19 -9.55 11.67
CA ASP A 62 -14.57 -10.86 12.19
C ASP A 62 -14.04 -11.04 13.64
N PRO A 63 -14.93 -11.09 14.66
CA PRO A 63 -14.52 -11.29 16.05
C PRO A 63 -13.78 -12.61 16.32
N SER A 64 -13.89 -13.60 15.42
CA SER A 64 -13.21 -14.89 15.52
C SER A 64 -11.71 -14.81 15.22
N THR A 65 -11.22 -13.71 14.64
CA THR A 65 -9.79 -13.47 14.40
C THR A 65 -8.96 -13.61 15.67
N ASP A 66 -7.77 -14.18 15.58
CA ASP A 66 -6.81 -14.29 16.68
C ASP A 66 -6.05 -12.97 16.90
N ALA A 67 -5.85 -12.20 15.83
CA ALA A 67 -5.32 -10.84 15.86
C ALA A 67 -5.88 -10.00 14.71
N PHE A 68 -6.19 -8.74 15.02
CA PHE A 68 -6.74 -7.77 14.08
C PHE A 68 -5.77 -6.60 13.92
N LEU A 69 -5.03 -6.62 12.82
CA LEU A 69 -3.96 -5.68 12.55
C LEU A 69 -4.50 -4.48 11.76
N VAL A 70 -4.26 -3.28 12.27
CA VAL A 70 -4.78 -2.04 11.71
C VAL A 70 -3.66 -1.01 11.48
N PRO A 71 -3.80 -0.10 10.49
CA PRO A 71 -2.73 0.85 10.18
C PRO A 71 -2.55 2.00 11.17
N THR A 72 -3.63 2.47 11.79
CA THR A 72 -3.67 3.75 12.52
C THR A 72 -4.46 3.62 13.83
N GLU A 73 -4.28 4.57 14.75
CA GLU A 73 -5.14 4.64 15.94
C GLU A 73 -6.60 4.92 15.57
N ILE A 74 -6.85 5.66 14.48
CA ILE A 74 -8.21 5.91 13.98
C ILE A 74 -8.87 4.60 13.52
N SER A 75 -8.16 3.78 12.75
CA SER A 75 -8.67 2.46 12.34
C SER A 75 -8.83 1.50 13.53
N ARG A 76 -8.01 1.59 14.59
CA ARG A 76 -8.23 0.89 15.86
C ARG A 76 -9.56 1.28 16.51
N LEU A 77 -9.86 2.57 16.62
CA LEU A 77 -11.12 3.06 17.18
C LEU A 77 -12.32 2.57 16.37
N ARG A 78 -12.22 2.54 15.03
CA ARG A 78 -13.27 1.98 14.16
C ARG A 78 -13.43 0.47 14.33
N ALA A 79 -12.34 -0.27 14.50
CA ALA A 79 -12.39 -1.70 14.78
C ALA A 79 -13.06 -2.01 16.15
N LEU A 80 -12.79 -1.18 17.17
CA LEU A 80 -13.48 -1.26 18.48
C LEU A 80 -14.98 -1.00 18.34
N HIS A 81 -15.36 0.03 17.57
CA HIS A 81 -16.77 0.33 17.28
C HIS A 81 -17.46 -0.86 16.58
N ASN A 82 -16.77 -1.52 15.65
CA ASN A 82 -17.24 -2.76 15.01
C ASN A 82 -17.08 -4.03 15.87
N ARG A 83 -16.89 -3.89 17.19
CA ARG A 83 -16.90 -4.96 18.20
C ARG A 83 -15.76 -5.98 18.07
N ILE A 84 -14.63 -5.62 17.49
CA ILE A 84 -13.41 -6.43 17.63
C ILE A 84 -12.91 -6.30 19.07
N PRO A 85 -12.62 -7.42 19.78
CA PRO A 85 -12.10 -7.36 21.14
C PRO A 85 -10.77 -6.59 21.21
N GLU A 86 -10.68 -5.61 22.10
CA GLU A 86 -9.54 -4.68 22.20
C GLU A 86 -8.18 -5.40 22.29
N HIS A 87 -8.10 -6.45 23.09
CA HIS A 87 -6.87 -7.22 23.29
C HIS A 87 -6.36 -7.91 22.01
N LYS A 88 -7.20 -8.06 20.99
CA LYS A 88 -6.85 -8.61 19.67
C LYS A 88 -6.40 -7.54 18.67
N ILE A 89 -6.71 -6.26 18.91
CA ILE A 89 -6.40 -5.19 17.97
C ILE A 89 -4.95 -4.73 18.17
N LYS A 90 -4.20 -4.63 17.07
CA LYS A 90 -2.82 -4.14 17.07
C LYS A 90 -2.62 -3.10 15.98
N VAL A 91 -2.08 -1.94 16.36
CA VAL A 91 -1.76 -0.87 15.42
C VAL A 91 -0.34 -1.07 14.91
N VAL A 92 -0.23 -1.61 13.70
CA VAL A 92 1.06 -2.02 13.11
C VAL A 92 1.55 -1.08 12.01
N GLY A 93 0.70 -0.16 11.53
CA GLY A 93 0.96 0.60 10.30
C GLY A 93 0.46 -0.15 9.06
N LEU A 94 0.42 0.52 7.91
CA LEU A 94 0.09 -0.14 6.65
C LEU A 94 1.37 -0.77 6.06
N PRO A 95 1.41 -2.09 5.80
CA PRO A 95 2.58 -2.72 5.18
C PRO A 95 2.90 -2.11 3.82
N ILE A 96 4.09 -1.54 3.71
CA ILE A 96 4.69 -1.05 2.46
C ILE A 96 5.92 -1.90 2.11
N ARG A 97 6.51 -1.68 0.93
CA ARG A 97 7.71 -2.41 0.51
C ARG A 97 8.88 -2.14 1.47
N LEU A 98 9.65 -3.18 1.78
CA LEU A 98 10.80 -3.11 2.70
C LEU A 98 11.88 -2.11 2.25
N THR A 99 11.92 -1.74 0.97
CA THR A 99 12.81 -0.68 0.45
C THR A 99 12.57 0.68 1.12
N PHE A 100 11.36 0.93 1.64
CA PHE A 100 11.04 2.16 2.37
C PHE A 100 11.44 2.12 3.85
N ASP A 101 11.92 0.97 4.35
CA ASP A 101 12.57 0.87 5.67
C ASP A 101 14.04 1.34 5.62
N LEU A 102 14.62 1.38 4.42
CA LEU A 102 15.96 1.91 4.22
C LEU A 102 15.94 3.44 4.38
N PRO A 103 16.98 4.04 4.98
CA PRO A 103 17.12 5.49 5.04
C PRO A 103 17.02 6.11 3.64
N PRO A 104 16.31 7.24 3.49
CA PRO A 104 16.24 7.93 2.21
C PRO A 104 17.62 8.43 1.79
N GLU A 105 17.91 8.36 0.51
CA GLU A 105 19.13 8.96 -0.02
C GLU A 105 19.02 10.50 0.00
N PRO A 106 20.12 11.25 0.24
CA PRO A 106 20.09 12.70 0.15
C PRO A 106 19.61 13.17 -1.23
N LYS A 107 18.69 14.13 -1.27
CA LYS A 107 18.03 14.60 -2.50
C LYS A 107 19.00 14.92 -3.66
N PRO A 108 20.12 15.65 -3.48
CA PRO A 108 21.05 15.93 -4.58
C PRO A 108 21.68 14.66 -5.16
N VAL A 109 21.96 13.66 -4.32
CA VAL A 109 22.53 12.37 -4.75
C VAL A 109 21.48 11.57 -5.54
N ALA A 110 20.24 11.53 -5.03
CA ALA A 110 19.12 10.86 -5.71
C ALA A 110 18.83 11.50 -7.08
N ARG A 111 18.84 12.83 -7.16
CA ARG A 111 18.69 13.58 -8.42
C ARG A 111 19.81 13.26 -9.40
N ALA A 112 21.06 13.30 -8.95
CA ALA A 112 22.21 12.98 -9.79
C ALA A 112 22.15 11.54 -10.33
N ARG A 113 21.78 10.55 -9.51
CA ARG A 113 21.60 9.16 -9.94
C ARG A 113 20.53 9.02 -11.02
N LEU A 114 19.45 9.80 -10.94
CA LEU A 114 18.35 9.79 -11.89
C LEU A 114 18.62 10.66 -13.13
N GLY A 115 19.76 11.37 -13.19
CA GLY A 115 20.05 12.33 -14.26
C GLY A 115 19.20 13.60 -14.21
N LEU A 116 18.63 13.91 -13.05
CA LEU A 116 17.80 15.09 -12.81
C LEU A 116 18.67 16.30 -12.44
N PRO A 117 18.35 17.52 -12.92
CA PRO A 117 18.92 18.75 -12.41
C PRO A 117 18.90 18.86 -10.88
N ASP A 118 19.88 19.53 -10.28
CA ASP A 118 19.83 19.82 -8.84
C ASP A 118 18.92 21.03 -8.57
N ARG A 119 17.61 20.80 -8.65
CA ARG A 119 16.55 21.78 -8.42
C ARG A 119 15.41 21.15 -7.61
N ARG A 120 14.53 22.00 -7.06
CA ARG A 120 13.30 21.51 -6.40
C ARG A 120 12.52 20.62 -7.35
N THR A 121 12.17 19.43 -6.88
CA THR A 121 11.56 18.37 -7.69
C THR A 121 10.12 18.15 -7.26
N ILE A 122 9.19 18.39 -8.17
CA ILE A 122 7.78 18.04 -8.01
C ILE A 122 7.59 16.65 -8.58
N LEU A 123 7.10 15.70 -7.78
CA LEU A 123 6.77 14.37 -8.22
C LEU A 123 5.25 14.25 -8.40
N LEU A 124 4.81 13.96 -9.63
CA LEU A 124 3.41 13.72 -9.96
C LEU A 124 3.19 12.23 -10.27
N MET A 125 2.29 11.61 -9.53
CA MET A 125 1.93 10.21 -9.71
C MET A 125 0.42 10.04 -9.65
N GLY A 126 -0.22 9.63 -10.73
CA GLY A 126 -1.58 9.09 -10.64
C GLY A 126 -1.52 7.59 -10.45
N GLY A 127 -2.15 7.10 -9.37
CA GLY A 127 -2.14 5.66 -9.06
C GLY A 127 -2.65 4.80 -10.22
N GLY A 128 -2.52 3.48 -10.09
CA GLY A 128 -2.60 2.51 -11.21
C GLY A 128 -3.85 2.49 -12.09
N GLN A 129 -4.88 3.29 -11.79
CA GLN A 129 -6.13 3.42 -12.56
C GLN A 129 -6.21 4.70 -13.42
N GLY A 130 -5.21 5.59 -13.38
CA GLY A 130 -5.17 6.78 -14.26
C GLY A 130 -6.23 7.86 -13.97
N LEU A 131 -6.84 7.84 -12.78
CA LEU A 131 -7.75 8.88 -12.30
C LEU A 131 -6.98 10.17 -11.97
N GLY A 132 -7.60 11.33 -12.25
CA GLY A 132 -7.12 12.64 -11.76
C GLY A 132 -6.42 13.54 -12.77
N GLY A 133 -6.62 13.36 -14.08
CA GLY A 133 -6.17 14.34 -15.09
C GLY A 133 -4.67 14.63 -15.03
N ILE A 134 -3.84 13.59 -15.02
CA ILE A 134 -2.39 13.71 -14.80
C ILE A 134 -1.74 14.59 -15.86
N TYR A 135 -2.18 14.49 -17.12
CA TYR A 135 -1.62 15.30 -18.19
C TYR A 135 -1.99 16.77 -18.01
N GLU A 136 -3.23 17.07 -17.64
CA GLU A 136 -3.74 18.42 -17.40
C GLU A 136 -3.02 19.08 -16.23
N ILE A 137 -2.78 18.33 -15.15
CA ILE A 137 -1.98 18.78 -14.00
C ILE A 137 -0.52 19.01 -14.44
N ALA A 138 0.08 18.06 -15.16
CA ALA A 138 1.44 18.20 -15.66
C ALA A 138 1.58 19.41 -16.59
N GLU A 139 0.59 19.66 -17.45
CA GLU A 139 0.55 20.81 -18.36
C GLU A 139 0.48 22.13 -17.61
N ALA A 140 -0.42 22.24 -16.62
CA ALA A 140 -0.54 23.42 -15.78
C ALA A 140 0.76 23.73 -15.03
N ILE A 141 1.39 22.72 -14.43
CA ILE A 141 2.68 22.86 -13.74
C ILE A 141 3.78 23.22 -14.73
N GLY A 142 3.86 22.50 -15.85
CA GLY A 142 4.86 22.68 -16.91
C GLY A 142 4.92 24.09 -17.48
N ARG A 143 3.77 24.77 -17.52
CA ARG A 143 3.62 26.14 -18.06
C ARG A 143 3.53 27.21 -16.98
N SER A 144 3.62 26.86 -15.70
CA SER A 144 3.39 27.76 -14.57
C SER A 144 4.50 28.79 -14.33
N GLY A 145 5.71 28.56 -14.87
CA GLY A 145 6.89 29.39 -14.60
C GLY A 145 7.53 29.18 -13.23
N LEU A 146 7.16 28.12 -12.49
CA LEU A 146 7.80 27.75 -11.23
C LEU A 146 9.29 27.41 -11.44
N ASP A 147 10.17 27.89 -10.54
CA ASP A 147 11.58 27.50 -10.52
C ASP A 147 11.75 26.12 -9.88
N ALA A 148 11.34 25.10 -10.61
CA ALA A 148 11.37 23.70 -10.22
C ALA A 148 11.59 22.81 -11.45
N GLN A 149 11.66 21.51 -11.21
CA GLN A 149 11.52 20.47 -12.23
C GLN A 149 10.31 19.58 -11.90
N LEU A 150 9.72 18.97 -12.93
CA LEU A 150 8.61 18.05 -12.78
C LEU A 150 9.02 16.63 -13.19
N VAL A 151 8.77 15.68 -12.31
CA VAL A 151 8.90 14.26 -12.59
C VAL A 151 7.51 13.64 -12.59
N VAL A 152 7.13 12.95 -13.66
CA VAL A 152 5.82 12.31 -13.78
C VAL A 152 5.98 10.81 -13.91
N ILE A 153 5.29 10.03 -13.08
CA ILE A 153 5.23 8.57 -13.23
C ILE A 153 3.85 8.19 -13.79
N ALA A 154 3.82 7.84 -15.08
CA ALA A 154 2.62 7.40 -15.77
C ALA A 154 2.22 5.94 -15.44
N GLY A 155 3.10 5.20 -14.75
CA GLY A 155 2.84 3.81 -14.37
C GLY A 155 2.59 2.94 -15.59
N ARG A 156 1.47 2.20 -15.60
CA ARG A 156 1.11 1.33 -16.73
C ARG A 156 0.40 2.07 -17.87
N ASN A 157 0.13 3.37 -17.73
CA ASN A 157 -0.55 4.16 -18.75
C ASN A 157 0.43 4.58 -19.86
N LYS A 158 0.60 3.70 -20.86
CA LYS A 158 1.48 3.95 -22.01
C LYS A 158 1.08 5.18 -22.82
N LYS A 159 -0.23 5.40 -23.02
CA LYS A 159 -0.75 6.55 -23.77
C LYS A 159 -0.36 7.87 -23.12
N LEU A 160 -0.50 7.95 -21.79
CA LEU A 160 -0.06 9.11 -21.03
C LEU A 160 1.46 9.32 -21.14
N LYS A 161 2.26 8.24 -21.06
CA LYS A 161 3.71 8.33 -21.22
C LYS A 161 4.09 8.91 -22.59
N GLU A 162 3.48 8.40 -23.65
CA GLU A 162 3.68 8.89 -25.03
C GLU A 162 3.28 10.37 -25.16
N GLN A 163 2.14 10.76 -24.57
CA GLN A 163 1.69 12.16 -24.56
C GLN A 163 2.67 13.09 -23.83
N LEU A 164 3.19 12.67 -22.68
CA LEU A 164 4.17 13.44 -21.90
C LEU A 164 5.51 13.58 -22.64
N ASP A 165 5.95 12.53 -23.33
CA ASP A 165 7.20 12.53 -24.10
C ASP A 165 7.11 13.37 -25.38
N ALA A 166 5.95 13.41 -26.02
CA ALA A 166 5.73 14.18 -27.24
C ALA A 166 5.58 15.69 -26.97
N ALA A 167 5.20 16.07 -25.75
CA ALA A 167 4.98 17.46 -25.36
C ALA A 167 6.30 18.24 -25.25
N ARG A 168 6.26 19.53 -25.64
CA ARG A 168 7.38 20.46 -25.44
C ARG A 168 7.13 21.28 -24.18
N TRP A 169 8.05 21.17 -23.23
CA TRP A 169 7.90 21.73 -21.89
C TRP A 169 8.74 23.00 -21.71
N PRO A 170 8.16 24.09 -21.18
CA PRO A 170 8.91 25.29 -20.79
C PRO A 170 9.88 25.08 -19.61
N MET A 171 9.65 24.04 -18.81
CA MET A 171 10.50 23.65 -17.67
C MET A 171 11.08 22.24 -17.88
N PRO A 172 12.09 21.83 -17.08
CA PRO A 172 12.58 20.44 -17.11
C PRO A 172 11.48 19.48 -16.66
N VAL A 173 11.08 18.58 -17.56
CA VAL A 173 10.10 17.52 -17.29
C VAL A 173 10.71 16.17 -17.62
N THR A 174 10.63 15.22 -16.69
CA THR A 174 11.02 13.82 -16.92
C THR A 174 9.83 12.92 -16.67
N ALA A 175 9.38 12.23 -17.72
CA ALA A 175 8.31 11.25 -17.62
C ALA A 175 8.88 9.84 -17.53
N TYR A 176 8.39 9.05 -16.58
CA TYR A 176 8.63 7.62 -16.45
C TYR A 176 7.35 6.83 -16.74
N GLY A 177 7.52 5.63 -17.30
CA GLY A 177 6.43 4.64 -17.40
C GLY A 177 6.24 3.91 -16.08
N PHE A 178 6.19 2.58 -16.14
CA PHE A 178 6.16 1.75 -14.94
C PHE A 178 7.58 1.58 -14.40
N ILE A 179 7.80 2.01 -13.16
CA ILE A 179 9.06 1.81 -12.45
C ILE A 179 8.82 0.97 -11.19
N LYS A 180 9.77 0.08 -10.89
CA LYS A 180 9.72 -0.74 -9.66
C LYS A 180 10.26 0.04 -8.46
N GLU A 181 11.32 0.79 -8.68
CA GLU A 181 12.06 1.51 -7.64
C GLU A 181 11.51 2.94 -7.45
N VAL A 182 10.20 3.06 -7.19
CA VAL A 182 9.54 4.36 -6.94
C VAL A 182 10.18 5.11 -5.78
N HIS A 183 10.71 4.39 -4.79
CA HIS A 183 11.41 4.97 -3.64
C HIS A 183 12.57 5.88 -4.07
N GLN A 184 13.31 5.53 -5.12
CA GLN A 184 14.44 6.34 -5.61
C GLN A 184 13.98 7.69 -6.17
N VAL A 185 12.81 7.71 -6.81
CA VAL A 185 12.23 8.95 -7.35
C VAL A 185 11.63 9.79 -6.22
N MET A 186 11.02 9.15 -5.22
CA MET A 186 10.56 9.83 -4.02
C MET A 186 11.71 10.45 -3.22
N ASP A 187 12.87 9.78 -3.14
CA ASP A 187 14.08 10.31 -2.47
C ASP A 187 14.60 11.59 -3.16
N ALA A 188 14.35 11.76 -4.46
CA ALA A 188 14.75 12.95 -5.21
C ALA A 188 13.71 14.10 -5.13
N ALA A 189 12.51 13.83 -4.62
CA ALA A 189 11.36 14.73 -4.64
C ALA A 189 11.32 15.69 -3.43
N ASP A 190 10.70 16.85 -3.62
CA ASP A 190 10.39 17.81 -2.56
C ASP A 190 8.91 17.88 -2.23
N VAL A 191 8.05 17.62 -3.21
CA VAL A 191 6.59 17.59 -3.08
C VAL A 191 6.06 16.42 -3.88
N LEU A 192 5.08 15.71 -3.32
CA LEU A 192 4.34 14.67 -4.03
C LEU A 192 2.93 15.15 -4.38
N ILE A 193 2.52 14.97 -5.62
CA ILE A 193 1.16 15.17 -6.08
C ILE A 193 0.60 13.81 -6.46
N THR A 194 -0.45 13.37 -5.77
CA THR A 194 -1.00 12.04 -6.00
C THR A 194 -2.46 11.93 -5.56
N LYS A 195 -3.11 10.82 -5.88
CA LYS A 195 -4.42 10.49 -5.32
C LYS A 195 -4.28 10.01 -3.86
N ALA A 196 -5.37 9.98 -3.11
CA ALA A 196 -5.39 9.50 -1.71
C ALA A 196 -5.28 7.97 -1.55
N GLY A 197 -4.37 7.34 -2.31
CA GLY A 197 -4.07 5.92 -2.21
C GLY A 197 -3.34 5.59 -0.91
N PRO A 198 -3.82 4.62 -0.11
CA PRO A 198 -3.31 4.37 1.24
C PRO A 198 -1.83 3.98 1.23
N THR A 199 -1.39 3.13 0.28
CA THR A 199 0.01 2.72 0.13
C THR A 199 0.92 3.90 -0.21
N THR A 200 0.58 4.69 -1.22
CA THR A 200 1.41 5.82 -1.67
C THR A 200 1.53 6.89 -0.60
N ILE A 201 0.45 7.15 0.17
CA ILE A 201 0.50 8.04 1.33
C ILE A 201 1.51 7.54 2.37
N CYS A 202 1.48 6.24 2.71
CA CYS A 202 2.41 5.68 3.68
C CYS A 202 3.86 5.70 3.18
N GLU A 203 4.07 5.42 1.89
CA GLU A 203 5.39 5.56 1.24
C GLU A 203 5.90 7.01 1.33
N ALA A 204 5.04 8.00 1.03
CA ALA A 204 5.38 9.42 1.12
C ALA A 204 5.76 9.86 2.54
N PHE A 205 5.05 9.38 3.57
CA PHE A 205 5.41 9.66 4.97
C PHE A 205 6.84 9.19 5.28
N THR A 206 7.24 8.00 4.84
CA THR A 206 8.62 7.51 5.07
C THR A 206 9.70 8.34 4.38
N ARG A 207 9.32 9.12 3.36
CA ARG A 207 10.21 10.04 2.64
C ARG A 207 10.03 11.50 3.08
N SER A 208 9.24 11.74 4.12
CA SER A 208 8.93 13.08 4.62
C SER A 208 8.45 14.02 3.51
N LEU A 209 7.65 13.49 2.57
CA LEU A 209 7.14 14.27 1.44
C LEU A 209 5.83 14.96 1.81
N PRO A 210 5.75 16.30 1.74
CA PRO A 210 4.50 17.04 1.67
C PRO A 210 3.67 16.56 0.48
N MET A 211 2.35 16.43 0.69
CA MET A 211 1.46 15.90 -0.34
C MET A 211 0.38 16.88 -0.78
N ILE A 212 0.23 17.05 -2.08
CA ILE A 212 -0.98 17.63 -2.68
C ILE A 212 -1.83 16.46 -3.16
N ILE A 213 -2.95 16.21 -2.47
CA ILE A 213 -3.92 15.21 -2.88
C ILE A 213 -4.71 15.78 -4.06
N SER A 214 -4.50 15.22 -5.25
CA SER A 214 -5.17 15.66 -6.49
C SER A 214 -6.55 15.04 -6.69
N GLY A 215 -6.90 14.04 -5.90
CA GLY A 215 -8.20 13.38 -5.94
C GLY A 215 -8.22 12.11 -5.11
N TYR A 216 -9.39 11.47 -5.06
CA TYR A 216 -9.62 10.26 -4.31
C TYR A 216 -10.79 9.49 -4.92
N ILE A 217 -10.86 8.18 -4.67
CA ILE A 217 -12.03 7.37 -5.00
C ILE A 217 -13.11 7.63 -3.93
N PRO A 218 -14.29 8.18 -4.29
CA PRO A 218 -15.36 8.44 -3.33
C PRO A 218 -15.74 7.20 -2.54
N SER A 219 -16.10 7.39 -1.27
CA SER A 219 -16.43 6.30 -0.31
C SER A 219 -15.30 5.33 0.04
N GLN A 220 -14.12 5.43 -0.58
CA GLN A 220 -12.97 4.55 -0.29
C GLN A 220 -11.75 5.32 0.24
N GLU A 221 -11.42 6.46 -0.36
CA GLU A 221 -10.14 7.15 -0.15
C GLU A 221 -10.28 8.56 0.46
N GLU A 222 -11.50 9.04 0.69
CA GLU A 222 -11.76 10.39 1.24
C GLU A 222 -11.15 10.58 2.63
N ASP A 223 -11.35 9.61 3.52
CA ASP A 223 -10.78 9.63 4.87
C ASP A 223 -9.25 9.61 4.85
N ASN A 224 -8.64 9.01 3.83
CA ASN A 224 -7.19 9.01 3.68
C ASN A 224 -6.68 10.43 3.32
N ALA A 225 -7.42 11.15 2.47
CA ALA A 225 -7.12 12.55 2.15
C ALA A 225 -7.26 13.42 3.40
N GLN A 226 -8.35 13.25 4.15
CA GLN A 226 -8.59 14.00 5.39
C GLN A 226 -7.48 13.73 6.42
N TYR A 227 -7.03 12.49 6.56
CA TYR A 227 -5.93 12.14 7.46
C TYR A 227 -4.63 12.90 7.12
N VAL A 228 -4.32 13.11 5.85
CA VAL A 228 -3.14 13.90 5.43
C VAL A 228 -3.31 15.37 5.82
N ILE A 229 -4.51 15.93 5.65
CA ILE A 229 -4.83 17.33 5.95
C ILE A 229 -4.80 17.59 7.46
N ASP A 230 -5.49 16.76 8.25
CA ASP A 230 -5.64 16.92 9.70
C ASP A 230 -4.31 16.87 10.43
N ASN A 231 -3.34 16.11 9.90
CA ASN A 231 -2.00 16.03 10.46
C ASN A 231 -1.03 17.06 9.86
N GLY A 232 -1.51 17.98 9.02
CA GLY A 232 -0.69 19.02 8.40
C GLY A 232 0.44 18.46 7.53
N ALA A 233 0.24 17.30 6.92
CA ALA A 233 1.21 16.67 6.01
C ALA A 233 0.94 17.02 4.54
N GLY A 234 -0.15 17.73 4.27
CA GLY A 234 -0.55 18.07 2.91
C GLY A 234 -1.89 18.78 2.82
N VAL A 235 -2.36 18.97 1.59
CA VAL A 235 -3.64 19.62 1.27
C VAL A 235 -4.38 18.87 0.16
N LEU A 236 -5.69 19.11 0.04
CA LEU A 236 -6.50 18.65 -1.09
C LEU A 236 -6.61 19.78 -2.12
N ALA A 237 -6.17 19.54 -3.35
CA ALA A 237 -6.34 20.45 -4.47
C ALA A 237 -6.59 19.64 -5.75
N GLN A 238 -7.84 19.65 -6.21
CA GLN A 238 -8.27 18.78 -7.33
C GLN A 238 -8.21 19.47 -8.70
N ARG A 239 -8.12 20.81 -8.73
CA ARG A 239 -8.03 21.56 -9.97
C ARG A 239 -6.57 21.93 -10.27
N PRO A 240 -6.13 21.84 -11.54
CA PRO A 240 -4.74 22.15 -11.91
C PRO A 240 -4.27 23.55 -11.49
N ASP A 241 -5.13 24.57 -11.56
CA ASP A 241 -4.80 25.94 -11.14
C ASP A 241 -4.54 26.04 -9.64
N LEU A 242 -5.40 25.42 -8.82
CA LEU A 242 -5.22 25.38 -7.36
C LEU A 242 -3.96 24.60 -6.95
N ILE A 243 -3.62 23.55 -7.68
CA ILE A 243 -2.36 22.80 -7.48
C ILE A 243 -1.16 23.72 -7.75
N VAL A 244 -1.17 24.46 -8.85
CA VAL A 244 -0.10 25.41 -9.19
C VAL A 244 0.04 26.51 -8.15
N ASP A 245 -1.08 27.07 -7.66
CA ASP A 245 -1.05 28.10 -6.62
C ASP A 245 -0.50 27.57 -5.29
N THR A 246 -0.89 26.35 -4.91
CA THR A 246 -0.34 25.65 -3.73
C THR A 246 1.16 25.43 -3.87
N LEU A 247 1.63 24.95 -5.03
CA LEU A 247 3.05 24.76 -5.31
C LEU A 247 3.81 26.08 -5.25
N ARG A 248 3.25 27.17 -5.79
CA ARG A 248 3.88 28.50 -5.73
C ARG A 248 4.06 28.96 -4.29
N GLN A 249 3.04 28.76 -3.44
CA GLN A 249 3.14 29.06 -2.02
C GLN A 249 4.21 28.21 -1.33
N TRP A 250 4.19 26.89 -1.52
CA TRP A 250 5.11 25.98 -0.83
C TRP A 250 6.56 26.14 -1.28
N LEU A 251 6.80 26.35 -2.57
CA LEU A 251 8.15 26.56 -3.10
C LEU A 251 8.69 27.96 -2.78
N GLY A 252 7.81 28.94 -2.55
CA GLY A 252 8.18 30.29 -2.12
C GLY A 252 8.42 30.45 -0.61
N ASP A 253 7.92 29.52 0.21
CA ASP A 253 8.06 29.53 1.67
C ASP A 253 8.73 28.22 2.15
N SER A 254 10.06 28.26 2.29
CA SER A 254 10.83 27.11 2.75
C SER A 254 10.46 26.66 4.17
N ALA A 255 10.06 27.59 5.04
CA ALA A 255 9.70 27.24 6.43
C ALA A 255 8.40 26.44 6.47
N LEU A 256 7.40 26.84 5.67
CA LEU A 256 6.17 26.09 5.50
C LEU A 256 6.43 24.71 4.90
N LEU A 257 7.21 24.64 3.81
CA LEU A 257 7.50 23.36 3.16
C LEU A 257 8.24 22.39 4.11
N ASP A 258 9.22 22.89 4.86
CA ASP A 258 9.94 22.09 5.85
C ASP A 258 9.03 21.65 7.01
N GLN A 259 8.05 22.48 7.40
CA GLN A 259 7.06 22.11 8.40
C GLN A 259 6.16 20.98 7.91
N LEU A 260 5.61 21.08 6.70
CA LEU A 260 4.81 20.01 6.09
C LEU A 260 5.62 18.71 5.97
N ALA A 261 6.90 18.81 5.61
CA ALA A 261 7.80 17.67 5.46
C ALA A 261 8.03 16.98 6.81
N ARG A 262 8.30 17.76 7.88
CA ARG A 262 8.42 17.23 9.24
C ARG A 262 7.13 16.54 9.70
N ASN A 263 5.97 17.18 9.49
CA ASN A 263 4.68 16.60 9.84
C ASN A 263 4.43 15.26 9.11
N SER A 264 4.72 15.22 7.80
CA SER A 264 4.67 13.99 6.99
C SER A 264 5.57 12.89 7.55
N GLY A 265 6.83 13.24 7.89
CA GLY A 265 7.79 12.32 8.50
C GLY A 265 7.36 11.77 9.86
N CYS A 266 6.70 12.57 10.71
CA CYS A 266 6.20 12.14 12.02
C CYS A 266 5.12 11.05 11.94
N LEU A 267 4.45 10.90 10.79
CA LEU A 267 3.44 9.88 10.55
C LEU A 267 4.01 8.57 10.00
N ALA A 268 5.31 8.53 9.69
CA ALA A 268 5.95 7.40 9.04
C ALA A 268 5.95 6.15 9.94
N ARG A 269 5.58 5.00 9.34
CA ARG A 269 5.72 3.67 9.95
C ARG A 269 6.48 2.72 9.00
N PRO A 270 7.77 2.97 8.74
CA PRO A 270 8.54 2.25 7.72
C PRO A 270 8.62 0.73 7.96
N ARG A 271 8.65 0.32 9.23
CA ARG A 271 8.72 -1.10 9.64
C ARG A 271 7.36 -1.81 9.66
N ALA A 272 6.27 -1.20 9.18
CA ALA A 272 4.93 -1.77 9.30
C ALA A 272 4.80 -3.21 8.77
N ALA A 273 5.46 -3.52 7.65
CA ALA A 273 5.47 -4.88 7.10
C ALA A 273 6.19 -5.88 8.02
N ILE A 274 7.31 -5.47 8.63
CA ILE A 274 8.07 -6.30 9.58
C ILE A 274 7.27 -6.46 10.87
N THR A 275 6.73 -5.38 11.44
CA THR A 275 5.90 -5.42 12.65
C THR A 275 4.65 -6.29 12.47
N ALA A 276 3.99 -6.22 11.30
CA ALA A 276 2.89 -7.12 10.98
C ALA A 276 3.34 -8.58 10.91
N ALA A 277 4.49 -8.86 10.29
CA ALA A 277 5.05 -10.21 10.21
C ALA A 277 5.46 -10.77 11.58
N GLU A 278 6.06 -9.95 12.44
CA GLU A 278 6.41 -10.29 13.83
C GLU A 278 5.15 -10.64 14.64
N GLU A 279 4.08 -9.86 14.48
CA GLU A 279 2.81 -10.12 15.15
C GLU A 279 2.14 -11.40 14.62
N ILE A 280 2.20 -11.64 13.31
CA ILE A 280 1.74 -12.89 12.70
C ILE A 280 2.52 -14.09 13.26
N TYR A 281 3.85 -13.97 13.33
CA TYR A 281 4.72 -15.01 13.89
C TYR A 281 4.42 -15.26 15.38
N ARG A 282 4.24 -14.20 16.17
CA ARG A 282 3.90 -14.28 17.59
C ARG A 282 2.59 -15.02 17.79
N VAL A 283 1.54 -14.67 17.05
CA VAL A 283 0.23 -15.34 17.14
C VAL A 283 0.35 -16.80 16.70
N ALA A 284 1.10 -17.07 15.62
CA ALA A 284 1.29 -18.42 15.10
C ALA A 284 2.07 -19.37 16.02
N THR A 285 2.91 -18.83 16.90
CA THR A 285 3.74 -19.62 17.83
C THR A 285 3.16 -19.69 19.24
N SER A 286 2.23 -18.81 19.60
CA SER A 286 1.71 -18.70 20.98
C SER A 286 0.35 -19.37 21.22
N ARG A 287 -0.40 -19.77 20.18
CA ARG A 287 -1.74 -20.38 20.35
C ARG A 287 -2.02 -21.53 19.36
N PRO A 288 -2.50 -22.70 19.82
CA PRO A 288 -3.41 -23.52 19.02
C PRO A 288 -4.77 -22.80 18.99
N THR A 289 -5.35 -22.60 17.81
CA THR A 289 -6.61 -21.87 17.64
C THR A 289 -7.73 -22.59 18.40
N VAL A 290 -8.46 -21.86 19.25
CA VAL A 290 -9.72 -22.32 19.83
C VAL A 290 -10.85 -21.61 19.09
N TYR A 291 -11.39 -22.26 18.06
CA TYR A 291 -12.60 -21.78 17.40
C TYR A 291 -13.77 -21.83 18.37
N ARG A 292 -14.34 -20.67 18.69
CA ARG A 292 -15.69 -20.57 19.22
C ARG A 292 -16.59 -20.19 18.06
N ALA A 293 -17.47 -21.10 17.67
CA ALA A 293 -18.54 -20.77 16.74
C ALA A 293 -19.26 -19.51 17.25
N PRO A 294 -19.55 -18.52 16.38
CA PRO A 294 -20.40 -17.41 16.79
C PRO A 294 -21.68 -18.00 17.36
N GLN A 295 -22.08 -17.59 18.57
CA GLN A 295 -23.40 -17.92 19.10
C GLN A 295 -24.39 -17.45 18.05
N ARG A 296 -25.09 -18.40 17.42
CA ARG A 296 -25.97 -18.13 16.29
C ARG A 296 -27.10 -17.24 16.77
N GLU A 297 -26.97 -15.93 16.59
CA GLU A 297 -28.15 -15.10 16.41
C GLU A 297 -28.75 -15.54 15.06
N PRO A 298 -30.00 -16.05 15.02
CA PRO A 298 -30.63 -16.47 13.78
C PRO A 298 -30.56 -15.35 12.74
N LEU A 299 -30.35 -15.70 11.46
CA LEU A 299 -30.29 -14.72 10.37
C LEU A 299 -31.50 -13.78 10.37
N LEU A 300 -32.67 -14.28 10.77
CA LEU A 300 -33.91 -13.52 10.95
C LEU A 300 -33.77 -12.40 11.99
N ALA A 301 -33.12 -12.65 13.14
CA ALA A 301 -32.88 -11.64 14.16
C ALA A 301 -31.89 -10.54 13.69
N ARG A 302 -31.03 -10.84 12.72
CA ARG A 302 -30.17 -9.83 12.06
C ARG A 302 -30.95 -9.01 11.03
N ILE A 303 -31.92 -9.62 10.35
CA ILE A 303 -32.76 -8.97 9.35
C ILE A 303 -33.79 -8.05 10.02
N ASP A 304 -34.49 -8.50 11.06
CA ASP A 304 -35.48 -7.68 11.80
C ASP A 304 -34.84 -6.41 12.38
N ARG A 305 -33.61 -6.54 12.90
CA ARG A 305 -32.84 -5.39 13.43
C ARG A 305 -32.37 -4.42 12.34
N PHE A 306 -32.10 -4.92 11.14
CA PHE A 306 -31.71 -4.08 9.99
C PHE A 306 -32.92 -3.38 9.36
N LEU A 307 -34.11 -3.98 9.48
CA LEU A 307 -35.37 -3.45 8.94
C LEU A 307 -36.17 -2.60 9.94
N GLY A 308 -35.77 -2.55 11.22
CA GLY A 308 -36.29 -1.58 12.19
C GLY A 308 -37.72 -1.83 12.67
N ASN A 309 -38.10 -3.09 12.88
CA ASN A 309 -39.28 -3.44 13.69
C ASN A 309 -38.89 -3.76 15.13
#